data_AF-W9JLL5-F1
#
_entry.id   AF-W9JLL5-F1
#
_cell.length_a   1.000
_cell.length_b   1.000
_cell.length_c   1.000
_cell.angle_alpha   90.00
_cell.angle_beta   90.00
_cell.angle_gamma   90.00
#
_symmetry.space_group_name_H-M   'P 1'
#
loop_
_entity.id
_entity.type
_entity.pdbx_description
1 polymer ?
#
loop_
_entity_poly.entity_id
_entity_poly.type
_entity_poly.pdbx_seq_one_letter_code
_entity_poly.pdbx_strand_id
1 'polypeptide(L)'
;MREPLDVASEPMNIPAEHKTSSSYLLGLPAVKMLVGEYPTNLFFLLESQSPLPPELSPEQSQNPLPPFQIERSVLDHLVATFFSSVHVSHPILDQAEFTEIYERFLDKGADSSTESALCMTVFALGASSLPMGLCHPQTSPNGTKYMKYALPTLMLRSLWLFSFDLTLAQALVLASVYFAYIVRPLHSWRLIYLATNLLQLKLSSLDCQKQTLNTEVDILRLFWSCFIIECDRLAELELPRSSLQQLTDDASLPRCGNLDDLHMTAYLAEISIRRLLNRIHNSLYPRTPNSLNTSLSSTSLMTPEEFSIDELTSITSVCEELHSQLDLWHAAIPEQFRPPLNLEEIDNDRISILRIRYYAAKHIIYRPFVLHVTTHTSSQISSAIVEKAGICIESCSLYLYHTSKILRAPSQYTWTFALSSLGAVIILTLSWLSSELRHFIPDIESLQSLAIDNLSQWNVSSISDVLAILKEIRRKTRLRTRV
;
A
#
# COMPACT_ATOMS: atom_id res chain seq x y z
N MET A 1 -22.77 39.51 15.95
CA MET A 1 -22.23 38.15 16.15
C MET A 1 -21.62 37.71 14.83
N ARG A 2 -20.30 37.59 14.75
CA ARG A 2 -19.63 36.96 13.59
C ARG A 2 -19.78 35.46 13.78
N GLU A 3 -20.31 34.78 12.77
CA GLU A 3 -20.30 33.32 12.68
C GLU A 3 -18.86 32.82 12.76
N PRO A 4 -18.61 31.66 13.42
CA PRO A 4 -17.30 31.04 13.35
C PRO A 4 -17.05 30.60 11.91
N LEU A 5 -15.90 31.01 11.36
CA LEU A 5 -15.35 30.43 10.15
C LEU A 5 -15.16 28.94 10.42
N ASP A 6 -15.99 28.12 9.79
CA ASP A 6 -15.79 26.68 9.71
C ASP A 6 -14.47 26.48 8.95
N VAL A 7 -13.39 26.25 9.69
CA VAL A 7 -12.10 25.85 9.12
C VAL A 7 -12.34 24.43 8.61
N ALA A 8 -12.83 24.32 7.38
CA ALA A 8 -12.96 23.04 6.70
C ALA A 8 -11.63 22.29 6.84
N SER A 9 -11.66 21.11 7.46
CA SER A 9 -10.50 20.24 7.52
C SER A 9 -9.96 20.04 6.11
N GLU A 10 -8.64 20.19 5.93
CA GLU A 10 -8.01 19.89 4.64
C GLU A 10 -8.35 18.44 4.24
N PRO A 11 -8.81 18.21 3.01
CA PRO A 11 -9.31 16.90 2.61
C PRO A 11 -8.21 15.85 2.72
N MET A 12 -8.44 14.76 3.47
CA MET A 12 -7.50 13.65 3.64
C MET A 12 -7.47 12.67 2.45
N ASN A 13 -7.63 13.21 1.23
CA ASN A 13 -7.67 12.45 0.00
C ASN A 13 -6.34 12.56 -0.73
N ILE A 14 -5.82 11.44 -1.23
CA ILE A 14 -4.67 11.44 -2.15
C ILE A 14 -5.09 12.22 -3.40
N PRO A 15 -4.36 13.22 -3.93
CA PRO A 15 -4.74 13.94 -5.16
C PRO A 15 -4.68 13.06 -6.42
N ALA A 16 -5.52 13.32 -7.42
CA ALA A 16 -5.41 12.62 -8.71
C ALA A 16 -4.14 13.10 -9.43
N GLU A 17 -3.44 12.19 -10.13
CA GLU A 17 -2.16 12.50 -10.81
C GLU A 17 -1.12 13.11 -9.85
N HIS A 18 -1.09 12.63 -8.60
CA HIS A 18 -0.14 13.10 -7.60
C HIS A 18 1.29 12.70 -7.99
N LYS A 19 2.25 13.55 -7.65
CA LYS A 19 3.66 13.44 -8.08
C LYS A 19 4.52 12.54 -7.17
N THR A 20 3.92 11.62 -6.41
CA THR A 20 4.66 10.78 -5.45
C THR A 20 4.85 9.33 -5.89
N SER A 21 4.13 8.87 -6.91
CA SER A 21 4.18 7.47 -7.34
C SER A 21 5.54 7.11 -7.93
N SER A 22 5.86 5.82 -7.92
CA SER A 22 7.09 5.31 -8.53
C SER A 22 7.09 5.52 -10.05
N SER A 23 5.92 5.42 -10.70
CA SER A 23 5.76 5.72 -12.13
C SER A 23 6.11 7.17 -12.46
N TYR A 24 5.71 8.11 -11.59
CA TYR A 24 6.07 9.53 -11.75
C TYR A 24 7.59 9.72 -11.75
N LEU A 25 8.28 9.12 -10.78
CA LEU A 25 9.73 9.22 -10.66
C LEU A 25 10.46 8.65 -11.89
N LEU A 26 9.94 7.57 -12.49
CA LEU A 26 10.46 7.04 -13.76
C LEU A 26 10.28 8.01 -14.95
N GLY A 27 9.28 8.89 -14.87
CA GLY A 27 9.01 9.92 -15.88
C GLY A 27 9.97 11.12 -15.83
N LEU A 28 10.74 11.28 -14.76
CA LEU A 28 11.67 12.41 -14.60
C LEU A 28 12.75 12.39 -15.69
N PRO A 29 13.13 13.55 -16.28
CA PRO A 29 14.12 13.61 -17.37
C PRO A 29 15.45 12.93 -17.02
N ALA A 30 15.97 13.16 -15.82
CA ALA A 30 17.22 12.55 -15.36
C ALA A 30 17.14 11.02 -15.26
N VAL A 31 15.97 10.49 -14.87
CA VAL A 31 15.72 9.04 -14.77
C VAL A 31 15.53 8.44 -16.16
N LYS A 32 14.79 9.10 -17.06
CA LYS A 32 14.69 8.69 -18.47
C LYS A 32 16.05 8.60 -19.16
N MET A 33 16.95 9.54 -18.89
CA MET A 33 18.33 9.49 -19.40
C MET A 33 19.15 8.33 -18.82
N LEU A 34 18.76 7.80 -17.64
CA LEU A 34 19.44 6.70 -16.99
C LEU A 34 18.94 5.33 -17.47
N VAL A 35 17.62 5.11 -17.46
CA VAL A 35 16.98 3.81 -17.68
C VAL A 35 16.12 3.72 -18.96
N GLY A 36 15.94 4.83 -19.66
CA GLY A 36 15.06 4.90 -20.83
C GLY A 36 13.66 5.41 -20.50
N GLU A 37 12.82 5.56 -21.53
CA GLU A 37 11.45 6.04 -21.37
C GLU A 37 10.48 4.89 -21.09
N TYR A 38 9.60 5.10 -20.10
CA TYR A 38 8.50 4.22 -19.77
C TYR A 38 7.16 4.96 -19.87
N PRO A 39 6.05 4.25 -20.13
CA PRO A 39 4.71 4.82 -20.03
C PRO A 39 4.43 5.38 -18.62
N THR A 40 3.66 6.47 -18.52
CA THR A 40 3.30 7.10 -17.23
C THR A 40 2.47 6.19 -16.33
N ASN A 41 1.75 5.23 -16.91
CA ASN A 41 0.95 4.23 -16.22
C ASN A 41 1.59 2.82 -16.31
N LEU A 42 2.93 2.73 -16.39
CA LEU A 42 3.68 1.47 -16.55
C LEU A 42 3.16 0.34 -15.65
N PHE A 43 3.12 0.57 -14.34
CA PHE A 43 2.73 -0.49 -13.39
C PHE A 43 1.26 -0.89 -13.54
N PHE A 44 0.37 0.02 -13.93
CA PHE A 44 -1.01 -0.35 -14.26
C PHE A 44 -1.06 -1.25 -15.50
N LEU A 45 -0.31 -0.91 -16.56
CA LEU A 45 -0.27 -1.70 -17.79
C LEU A 45 0.28 -3.11 -17.51
N LEU A 46 1.41 -3.21 -16.80
CA LEU A 46 2.02 -4.50 -16.43
C LEU A 46 1.05 -5.36 -15.62
N GLU A 47 0.40 -4.78 -14.62
CA GLU A 47 -0.55 -5.49 -13.77
C GLU A 47 -1.83 -5.89 -14.52
N SER A 48 -2.32 -5.06 -15.45
CA SER A 48 -3.51 -5.37 -16.24
C SER A 48 -3.30 -6.51 -17.23
N GLN A 49 -2.06 -6.69 -17.70
CA GLN A 49 -1.66 -7.76 -18.60
C GLN A 49 -1.24 -9.03 -17.85
N SER A 50 -1.00 -8.95 -16.54
CA SER A 50 -0.59 -10.10 -15.75
C SER A 50 -1.76 -11.08 -15.60
N PRO A 51 -1.66 -12.32 -16.12
CA PRO A 51 -2.74 -13.29 -16.03
C PRO A 51 -2.99 -13.73 -14.58
N LEU A 52 -4.25 -14.05 -14.28
CA LEU A 52 -4.59 -14.75 -13.04
C LEU A 52 -3.91 -16.13 -13.01
N PRO A 53 -3.66 -16.68 -11.81
CA PRO A 53 -3.34 -18.10 -11.68
C PRO A 53 -4.36 -18.92 -12.47
N PRO A 54 -3.95 -19.89 -13.31
CA PRO A 54 -4.84 -20.61 -14.20
C PRO A 54 -6.08 -21.17 -13.50
N GLU A 55 -5.93 -21.62 -12.26
CA GLU A 55 -6.99 -22.18 -11.41
C GLU A 55 -8.09 -21.19 -11.04
N LEU A 56 -7.78 -19.89 -11.05
CA LEU A 56 -8.72 -18.79 -10.79
C LEU A 56 -9.27 -18.18 -12.08
N SER A 57 -8.80 -18.63 -13.24
CA SER A 57 -9.26 -18.10 -14.53
C SER A 57 -10.72 -18.47 -14.79
N PRO A 58 -11.53 -17.53 -15.32
CA PRO A 58 -12.94 -17.78 -15.60
C PRO A 58 -13.16 -18.90 -16.64
N GLU A 59 -12.21 -19.13 -17.53
CA GLU A 59 -12.27 -20.23 -18.51
C GLU A 59 -12.24 -21.61 -17.85
N GLN A 60 -11.53 -21.76 -16.72
CA GLN A 60 -11.51 -23.02 -15.96
C GLN A 60 -12.72 -23.19 -15.04
N SER A 61 -13.52 -22.14 -14.84
CA SER A 61 -14.76 -22.20 -14.03
C SER A 61 -15.89 -23.00 -14.70
N GLN A 62 -15.75 -23.32 -15.98
CA GLN A 62 -16.70 -24.14 -16.73
C GLN A 62 -16.62 -25.63 -16.37
N ASN A 63 -15.51 -26.07 -15.76
CA ASN A 63 -15.38 -27.45 -15.27
C ASN A 63 -16.07 -27.58 -13.91
N PRO A 64 -16.86 -28.63 -13.68
CA PRO A 64 -17.47 -28.86 -12.37
C PRO A 64 -16.36 -28.96 -11.30
N LEU A 65 -16.51 -28.16 -10.24
CA LEU A 65 -15.58 -28.16 -9.12
C LEU A 65 -15.56 -29.56 -8.48
N PRO A 66 -14.38 -30.14 -8.21
CA PRO A 66 -14.32 -31.40 -7.51
C PRO A 66 -14.89 -31.23 -6.10
N PRO A 67 -15.43 -32.32 -5.49
CA PRO A 67 -15.93 -32.25 -4.13
C PRO A 67 -14.82 -31.76 -3.19
N PHE A 68 -15.13 -30.75 -2.39
CA PHE A 68 -14.16 -30.22 -1.44
C PHE A 68 -13.99 -31.22 -0.29
N GLN A 69 -12.82 -31.86 -0.24
CA GLN A 69 -12.48 -32.84 0.81
C GLN A 69 -11.07 -32.55 1.32
N ILE A 70 -10.99 -31.96 2.51
CA ILE A 70 -9.74 -31.67 3.21
C ILE A 70 -9.92 -32.07 4.67
N GLU A 71 -8.87 -32.63 5.26
CA GLU A 71 -8.88 -33.07 6.66
C GLU A 71 -9.16 -31.89 7.61
N ARG A 72 -10.02 -32.11 8.60
CA ARG A 72 -10.40 -31.08 9.59
C ARG A 72 -9.17 -30.49 10.29
N SER A 73 -8.21 -31.32 10.68
CA SER A 73 -6.96 -30.90 11.34
C SER A 73 -6.18 -29.84 10.55
N VAL A 74 -6.15 -29.97 9.22
CA VAL A 74 -5.51 -29.00 8.32
C VAL A 74 -6.30 -27.70 8.30
N LEU A 75 -7.64 -27.77 8.22
CA LEU A 75 -8.50 -26.59 8.23
C LEU A 75 -8.39 -25.83 9.56
N ASP A 76 -8.39 -26.54 10.69
CA ASP A 76 -8.21 -25.97 12.03
C ASP A 76 -6.89 -25.19 12.12
N HIS A 77 -5.80 -25.78 11.60
CA HIS A 77 -4.49 -25.13 11.58
C HIS A 77 -4.47 -23.86 10.70
N LEU A 78 -5.15 -23.89 9.54
CA LEU A 78 -5.23 -22.73 8.64
C LEU A 78 -6.05 -21.59 9.27
N VAL A 79 -7.15 -21.90 9.95
CA VAL A 79 -7.96 -20.92 10.69
C VAL A 79 -7.14 -20.29 11.81
N ALA A 80 -6.45 -21.11 12.62
CA ALA A 80 -5.57 -20.62 13.68
C ALA A 80 -4.47 -19.70 13.14
N THR A 81 -3.83 -20.11 12.03
CA THR A 81 -2.81 -19.32 11.35
C THR A 81 -3.39 -17.98 10.90
N PHE A 82 -4.54 -17.97 10.22
CA PHE A 82 -5.21 -16.75 9.77
C PHE A 82 -5.45 -15.74 10.91
N PHE A 83 -5.99 -16.20 12.05
CA PHE A 83 -6.25 -15.31 13.18
C PHE A 83 -4.96 -14.76 13.80
N SER A 84 -3.90 -15.57 13.84
CA SER A 84 -2.61 -15.16 14.41
C SER A 84 -1.78 -14.23 13.52
N SER A 85 -1.89 -14.32 12.19
CA SER A 85 -0.95 -13.66 11.26
C SER A 85 -1.62 -12.64 10.33
N VAL A 86 -2.88 -12.84 9.93
CA VAL A 86 -3.55 -12.00 8.93
C VAL A 86 -4.60 -11.09 9.57
N HIS A 87 -5.46 -11.66 10.42
CA HIS A 87 -6.55 -10.92 11.06
C HIS A 87 -6.05 -9.76 11.92
N VAL A 88 -4.88 -9.90 12.53
CA VAL A 88 -4.25 -8.85 13.35
C VAL A 88 -3.97 -7.54 12.60
N SER A 89 -3.91 -7.57 11.27
CA SER A 89 -3.78 -6.36 10.45
C SER A 89 -5.12 -5.80 9.98
N HIS A 90 -6.14 -6.66 9.84
CA HIS A 90 -7.49 -6.33 9.39
C HIS A 90 -8.52 -7.07 10.25
N PRO A 91 -8.76 -6.60 11.48
CA PRO A 91 -9.59 -7.30 12.47
C PRO A 91 -11.08 -7.10 12.19
N ILE A 92 -11.56 -7.62 11.06
CA ILE A 92 -12.93 -7.43 10.56
C ILE A 92 -13.89 -8.56 10.96
N LEU A 93 -13.36 -9.67 11.49
CA LEU A 93 -14.16 -10.82 11.94
C LEU A 93 -14.21 -10.87 13.47
N ASP A 94 -15.37 -11.21 14.02
CA ASP A 94 -15.45 -11.71 15.39
C ASP A 94 -15.08 -13.21 15.41
N GLN A 95 -14.21 -13.60 16.35
CA GLN A 95 -13.69 -14.97 16.38
C GLN A 95 -14.76 -15.98 16.82
N ALA A 96 -15.65 -15.60 17.75
CA ALA A 96 -16.72 -16.49 18.21
C ALA A 96 -17.77 -16.68 17.11
N GLU A 97 -18.21 -15.59 16.47
CA GLU A 97 -19.15 -15.65 15.35
C GLU A 97 -18.58 -16.43 14.16
N PHE A 98 -17.30 -16.22 13.82
CA PHE A 98 -16.65 -17.01 12.77
C PHE A 98 -16.56 -18.49 13.13
N THR A 99 -16.32 -18.82 14.41
CA THR A 99 -16.28 -20.23 14.86
C THR A 99 -17.62 -20.93 14.62
N GLU A 100 -18.74 -20.25 14.87
CA GLU A 100 -20.07 -20.79 14.57
C GLU A 100 -20.32 -20.98 13.07
N ILE A 101 -19.84 -20.05 12.24
CA ILE A 101 -19.88 -20.18 10.77
C ILE A 101 -19.03 -21.38 10.34
N TYR A 102 -17.85 -21.55 10.94
CA TYR A 102 -16.91 -22.62 10.62
C TYR A 102 -17.45 -24.01 10.99
N GLU A 103 -18.04 -24.19 12.18
CA GLU A 103 -18.67 -25.47 12.55
C GLU A 103 -19.84 -25.82 11.62
N ARG A 104 -20.67 -24.83 11.24
CA ARG A 104 -21.74 -25.05 10.24
C ARG A 104 -21.19 -25.45 8.87
N PHE A 105 -20.05 -24.89 8.47
CA PHE A 105 -19.36 -25.28 7.24
C PHE A 105 -18.84 -26.72 7.32
N LEU A 106 -18.31 -27.15 8.47
CA LEU A 106 -17.84 -28.53 8.67
C LEU A 106 -18.98 -29.55 8.60
N ASP A 107 -20.17 -29.21 9.13
CA ASP A 107 -21.34 -30.08 9.11
C ASP A 107 -21.97 -30.21 7.72
N LYS A 108 -22.09 -29.09 6.98
CA LYS A 108 -22.77 -29.04 5.68
C LYS A 108 -21.85 -29.37 4.50
N GLY A 109 -20.55 -29.13 4.67
CA GLY A 109 -19.57 -29.12 3.58
C GLY A 109 -19.62 -27.85 2.75
N ALA A 110 -18.77 -27.79 1.72
CA ALA A 110 -18.66 -26.63 0.85
C ALA A 110 -19.90 -26.44 -0.04
N ASP A 111 -20.48 -25.24 0.01
CA ASP A 111 -21.62 -24.84 -0.82
C ASP A 111 -21.41 -23.45 -1.45
N SER A 112 -22.42 -22.93 -2.16
CA SER A 112 -22.43 -21.61 -2.81
C SER A 112 -22.96 -20.48 -1.91
N SER A 113 -22.91 -20.65 -0.58
CA SER A 113 -23.28 -19.61 0.39
C SER A 113 -22.15 -18.61 0.61
N THR A 114 -22.48 -17.41 1.09
CA THR A 114 -21.49 -16.40 1.49
C THR A 114 -20.62 -16.91 2.66
N GLU A 115 -21.20 -17.65 3.59
CA GLU A 115 -20.52 -18.27 4.74
C GLU A 115 -19.45 -19.28 4.30
N SER A 116 -19.77 -20.14 3.34
CA SER A 116 -18.80 -21.06 2.72
C SER A 116 -17.69 -20.31 1.99
N ALA A 117 -18.03 -19.26 1.23
CA ALA A 117 -17.03 -18.42 0.56
C ALA A 117 -16.10 -17.69 1.55
N LEU A 118 -16.63 -17.25 2.70
CA LEU A 118 -15.83 -16.68 3.79
C LEU A 118 -14.86 -17.71 4.37
N CYS A 119 -15.33 -18.92 4.71
CA CYS A 119 -14.46 -20.01 5.21
C CYS A 119 -13.32 -20.33 4.24
N MET A 120 -13.65 -20.49 2.94
CA MET A 120 -12.67 -20.72 1.88
C MET A 120 -11.63 -19.61 1.77
N THR A 121 -12.05 -18.35 1.95
CA THR A 121 -11.17 -17.18 1.92
C THR A 121 -10.22 -17.18 3.12
N VAL A 122 -10.73 -17.52 4.31
CA VAL A 122 -9.92 -17.69 5.54
C VAL A 122 -8.88 -18.81 5.36
N PHE A 123 -9.26 -19.96 4.80
CA PHE A 123 -8.31 -21.04 4.51
C PHE A 123 -7.25 -20.62 3.49
N ALA A 124 -7.63 -19.85 2.47
CA ALA A 124 -6.71 -19.32 1.48
C ALA A 124 -5.64 -18.44 2.13
N LEU A 125 -6.05 -17.50 2.98
CA LEU A 125 -5.16 -16.60 3.71
C LEU A 125 -4.28 -17.32 4.75
N GLY A 126 -4.86 -18.28 5.48
CA GLY A 126 -4.10 -19.15 6.37
C GLY A 126 -2.98 -19.88 5.63
N ALA A 127 -3.24 -20.35 4.40
CA ALA A 127 -2.24 -21.02 3.59
C ALA A 127 -1.19 -20.06 3.02
N SER A 128 -1.59 -18.84 2.62
CA SER A 128 -0.69 -17.83 2.05
C SER A 128 0.25 -17.19 3.08
N SER A 129 -0.10 -17.23 4.37
CA SER A 129 0.70 -16.64 5.45
C SER A 129 1.71 -17.61 6.08
N LEU A 130 1.68 -18.89 5.71
CA LEU A 130 2.70 -19.84 6.13
C LEU A 130 4.05 -19.51 5.47
N PRO A 131 5.17 -19.53 6.22
CA PRO A 131 6.50 -19.27 5.68
C PRO A 131 6.82 -20.25 4.53
N MET A 132 7.11 -19.73 3.34
CA MET A 132 7.47 -20.53 2.18
C MET A 132 8.91 -20.33 1.75
N GLY A 133 9.49 -21.38 1.14
CA GLY A 133 10.66 -21.27 0.29
C GLY A 133 10.34 -20.52 -1.02
N LEU A 134 11.40 -20.12 -1.74
CA LEU A 134 11.41 -19.30 -2.96
C LEU A 134 10.12 -19.35 -3.81
N CYS A 135 9.48 -18.18 -4.00
CA CYS A 135 8.34 -17.99 -4.90
C CYS A 135 8.73 -18.31 -6.36
N HIS A 136 8.29 -19.45 -6.89
CA HIS A 136 8.53 -19.80 -8.28
C HIS A 136 7.32 -19.40 -9.15
N PRO A 137 7.54 -18.80 -10.34
CA PRO A 137 6.44 -18.37 -11.23
C PRO A 137 5.53 -19.51 -11.70
N GLN A 138 6.01 -20.76 -11.64
CA GLN A 138 5.30 -21.94 -12.15
C GLN A 138 4.54 -22.73 -11.09
N THR A 139 4.66 -22.36 -9.81
CA THR A 139 3.87 -22.97 -8.73
C THR A 139 2.67 -22.10 -8.44
N SER A 140 1.47 -22.69 -8.45
CA SER A 140 0.23 -22.01 -8.09
C SER A 140 0.38 -21.40 -6.70
N PRO A 141 0.00 -20.13 -6.48
CA PRO A 141 0.16 -19.50 -5.18
C PRO A 141 -0.55 -20.29 -4.07
N ASN A 142 0.05 -20.35 -2.88
CA ASN A 142 -0.59 -20.96 -1.72
C ASN A 142 -1.96 -20.34 -1.49
N GLY A 143 -2.95 -21.18 -1.17
CA GLY A 143 -4.32 -20.75 -0.94
C GLY A 143 -5.22 -20.75 -2.20
N THR A 144 -4.63 -20.82 -3.41
CA THR A 144 -5.36 -20.80 -4.68
C THR A 144 -6.43 -21.88 -4.75
N LYS A 145 -6.14 -23.08 -4.23
CA LYS A 145 -7.07 -24.22 -4.18
C LYS A 145 -8.35 -23.93 -3.39
N TYR A 146 -8.32 -23.04 -2.40
CA TYR A 146 -9.50 -22.62 -1.63
C TYR A 146 -10.17 -21.42 -2.30
N MET A 147 -9.38 -20.45 -2.75
CA MET A 147 -9.90 -19.24 -3.41
C MET A 147 -10.71 -19.56 -4.68
N LYS A 148 -10.35 -20.64 -5.39
CA LYS A 148 -11.12 -21.18 -6.53
C LYS A 148 -12.60 -21.46 -6.19
N TYR A 149 -12.90 -21.89 -4.96
CA TYR A 149 -14.28 -22.14 -4.50
C TYR A 149 -14.98 -20.85 -4.04
N ALA A 150 -14.25 -19.92 -3.44
CA ALA A 150 -14.82 -18.66 -2.92
C ALA A 150 -15.21 -17.70 -4.05
N LEU A 151 -14.31 -17.50 -5.02
CA LEU A 151 -14.38 -16.39 -5.96
C LEU A 151 -15.67 -16.35 -6.80
N PRO A 152 -16.21 -17.47 -7.34
CA PRO A 152 -17.47 -17.44 -8.09
C PRO A 152 -18.64 -16.89 -7.28
N THR A 153 -18.76 -17.31 -6.03
CA THR A 153 -19.82 -16.87 -5.12
C THR A 153 -19.66 -15.39 -4.77
N LEU A 154 -18.43 -14.95 -4.46
CA LEU A 154 -18.15 -13.54 -4.14
C LEU A 154 -18.47 -12.62 -5.34
N MET A 155 -18.08 -13.02 -6.55
CA MET A 155 -18.34 -12.23 -7.76
C MET A 155 -19.82 -12.19 -8.11
N LEU A 156 -20.50 -13.33 -8.11
CA LEU A 156 -21.93 -13.39 -8.42
C LEU A 156 -22.73 -12.56 -7.41
N ARG A 157 -22.50 -12.75 -6.11
CA ARG A 157 -23.28 -12.05 -5.08
C ARG A 157 -23.01 -10.55 -5.05
N SER A 158 -21.76 -10.13 -5.18
CA SER A 158 -21.40 -8.70 -5.16
C SER A 158 -21.92 -7.90 -6.36
N LEU A 159 -22.15 -8.55 -7.50
CA LEU A 159 -22.64 -7.90 -8.72
C LEU A 159 -24.17 -7.87 -8.81
N TRP A 160 -24.85 -8.89 -8.27
CA TRP A 160 -26.29 -9.08 -8.48
C TRP A 160 -27.15 -8.83 -7.25
N LEU A 161 -26.60 -8.82 -6.03
CA LEU A 161 -27.36 -8.54 -4.81
C LEU A 161 -27.22 -7.08 -4.40
N PHE A 162 -28.36 -6.40 -4.27
CA PHE A 162 -28.44 -4.99 -3.86
C PHE A 162 -28.73 -4.81 -2.36
N SER A 163 -28.69 -5.89 -1.59
CA SER A 163 -28.84 -5.89 -0.13
C SER A 163 -27.47 -5.95 0.54
N PHE A 164 -27.28 -5.18 1.61
CA PHE A 164 -26.06 -5.28 2.41
C PHE A 164 -25.99 -6.63 3.14
N ASP A 165 -24.94 -7.39 2.85
CA ASP A 165 -24.56 -8.63 3.53
C ASP A 165 -23.17 -8.40 4.16
N LEU A 166 -23.12 -8.37 5.49
CA LEU A 166 -21.89 -8.14 6.26
C LEU A 166 -20.84 -9.22 5.96
N THR A 167 -21.26 -10.48 5.91
CA THR A 167 -20.40 -11.64 5.62
C THR A 167 -19.78 -11.52 4.24
N LEU A 168 -20.55 -11.00 3.27
CA LEU A 168 -20.06 -10.80 1.90
C LEU A 168 -19.02 -9.69 1.86
N ALA A 169 -19.28 -8.57 2.53
CA ALA A 169 -18.33 -7.46 2.63
C ALA A 169 -17.03 -7.91 3.32
N GLN A 170 -17.12 -8.64 4.44
CA GLN A 170 -15.97 -9.25 5.12
C GLN A 170 -15.20 -10.19 4.20
N ALA A 171 -15.88 -11.11 3.51
CA ALA A 171 -15.24 -12.05 2.61
C ALA A 171 -14.55 -11.35 1.42
N LEU A 172 -15.14 -10.28 0.86
CA LEU A 172 -14.52 -9.49 -0.20
C LEU A 172 -13.25 -8.75 0.29
N VAL A 173 -13.27 -8.17 1.49
CA VAL A 173 -12.08 -7.54 2.08
C VAL A 173 -10.98 -8.56 2.30
N LEU A 174 -11.28 -9.72 2.87
CA LEU A 174 -10.29 -10.78 3.08
C LEU A 174 -9.79 -11.37 1.75
N ALA A 175 -10.65 -11.54 0.75
CA ALA A 175 -10.24 -11.97 -0.57
C ALA A 175 -9.31 -10.93 -1.22
N SER A 176 -9.53 -9.63 -1.00
CA SER A 176 -8.60 -8.59 -1.40
C SER A 176 -7.22 -8.76 -0.75
N VAL A 177 -7.18 -9.02 0.56
CA VAL A 177 -5.94 -9.29 1.29
C VAL A 177 -5.24 -10.51 0.69
N TYR A 178 -5.96 -11.56 0.33
CA TYR A 178 -5.39 -12.74 -0.34
C TYR A 178 -4.69 -12.34 -1.66
N PHE A 179 -5.37 -11.56 -2.51
CA PHE A 179 -4.75 -11.06 -3.73
C PHE A 179 -3.55 -10.15 -3.46
N ALA A 180 -3.50 -9.43 -2.34
CA ALA A 180 -2.31 -8.69 -1.94
C ALA A 180 -1.14 -9.62 -1.56
N TYR A 181 -1.40 -10.71 -0.82
CA TYR A 181 -0.39 -11.72 -0.46
C TYR A 181 0.24 -12.40 -1.68
N ILE A 182 -0.55 -12.64 -2.73
CA ILE A 182 -0.05 -13.22 -3.98
C ILE A 182 0.41 -12.17 -5.00
N VAL A 183 0.64 -10.93 -4.55
CA VAL A 183 1.18 -9.82 -5.36
C VAL A 183 0.30 -9.52 -6.59
N ARG A 184 -1.01 -9.33 -6.37
CA ARG A 184 -2.01 -8.99 -7.40
C ARG A 184 -2.76 -7.70 -7.02
N PRO A 185 -2.12 -6.53 -7.08
CA PRO A 185 -2.68 -5.25 -6.61
C PRO A 185 -3.99 -4.85 -7.29
N LEU A 186 -4.16 -5.04 -8.60
CA LEU A 186 -5.40 -4.66 -9.30
C LEU A 186 -6.60 -5.54 -8.90
N HIS A 187 -6.35 -6.82 -8.66
CA HIS A 187 -7.38 -7.74 -8.18
C HIS A 187 -7.75 -7.43 -6.73
N SER A 188 -6.74 -7.15 -5.89
CA SER A 188 -6.93 -6.65 -4.53
C SER A 188 -7.78 -5.37 -4.53
N TRP A 189 -7.43 -4.36 -5.33
CA TRP A 189 -8.21 -3.13 -5.44
C TRP A 189 -9.64 -3.38 -5.90
N ARG A 190 -9.85 -4.21 -6.94
CA ARG A 190 -11.20 -4.50 -7.46
C ARG A 190 -12.13 -5.11 -6.41
N LEU A 191 -11.60 -5.99 -5.55
CA LEU A 191 -12.38 -6.58 -4.45
C LEU A 191 -12.69 -5.58 -3.35
N ILE A 192 -11.76 -4.68 -3.01
CA ILE A 192 -12.04 -3.57 -2.09
C ILE A 192 -13.09 -2.65 -2.67
N TYR A 193 -13.01 -2.32 -3.96
CA TYR A 193 -14.02 -1.51 -4.62
C TYR A 193 -15.41 -2.14 -4.45
N LEU A 194 -15.56 -3.45 -4.68
CA LEU A 194 -16.84 -4.14 -4.46
C LEU A 194 -17.30 -4.09 -2.99
N ALA A 195 -16.42 -4.37 -2.03
CA ALA A 195 -16.76 -4.30 -0.59
C ALA A 195 -17.20 -2.90 -0.18
N THR A 196 -16.47 -1.89 -0.67
CA THR A 196 -16.76 -0.49 -0.45
C THR A 196 -18.09 -0.05 -1.07
N ASN A 197 -18.45 -0.53 -2.26
CA ASN A 197 -19.78 -0.27 -2.83
C ASN A 197 -20.90 -0.84 -1.94
N LEU A 198 -20.74 -2.04 -1.37
CA LEU A 198 -21.70 -2.60 -0.42
C LEU A 198 -21.84 -1.74 0.84
N LEU A 199 -20.70 -1.27 1.39
CA LEU A 199 -20.70 -0.35 2.54
C LEU A 199 -21.42 0.96 2.19
N GLN A 200 -21.15 1.53 1.02
CA GLN A 200 -21.82 2.75 0.56
C GLN A 200 -23.32 2.53 0.41
N LEU A 201 -23.78 1.40 -0.13
CA LEU A 201 -25.22 1.08 -0.23
C LEU A 201 -25.89 1.05 1.14
N LYS A 202 -25.26 0.40 2.13
CA LYS A 202 -25.73 0.36 3.52
C LYS A 202 -25.80 1.77 4.12
N LEU A 203 -24.75 2.56 3.94
CA LEU A 203 -24.66 3.92 4.48
C LEU A 203 -25.60 4.89 3.76
N SER A 204 -25.81 4.76 2.45
CA SER A 204 -26.68 5.65 1.65
C SER A 204 -28.15 5.48 1.96
N SER A 205 -28.56 4.32 2.47
CA SER A 205 -29.96 4.01 2.79
C SER A 205 -30.51 4.74 4.02
N LEU A 206 -29.68 5.57 4.68
CA LEU A 206 -29.96 6.13 6.00
C LEU A 206 -29.78 7.64 6.00
N ASP A 207 -30.78 8.37 6.50
CA ASP A 207 -30.69 9.82 6.77
C ASP A 207 -29.59 10.16 7.80
N CYS A 208 -29.02 9.15 8.47
CA CYS A 208 -28.01 9.27 9.51
C CYS A 208 -26.74 8.42 9.24
N GLN A 209 -26.11 8.65 8.10
CA GLN A 209 -24.90 7.93 7.64
C GLN A 209 -23.78 7.91 8.72
N LYS A 210 -23.49 9.08 9.31
CA LYS A 210 -22.44 9.24 10.34
C LYS A 210 -22.75 8.47 11.62
N GLN A 211 -24.00 8.46 12.06
CA GLN A 211 -24.40 7.76 13.28
C GLN A 211 -24.29 6.24 13.09
N THR A 212 -24.69 5.72 11.94
CA THR A 212 -24.61 4.29 11.64
C THR A 212 -23.17 3.80 11.59
N LEU A 213 -22.31 4.54 10.88
CA LEU A 213 -20.88 4.25 10.78
C LEU A 213 -20.23 4.14 12.17
N ASN A 214 -20.61 5.03 13.10
CA ASN A 214 -20.01 5.08 14.43
C ASN A 214 -20.69 4.16 15.47
N THR A 215 -21.91 3.65 15.19
CA THR A 215 -22.67 2.78 16.11
C THR A 215 -22.42 1.31 15.83
N GLU A 216 -22.34 0.92 14.55
CA GLU A 216 -22.13 -0.48 14.14
C GLU A 216 -20.62 -0.78 14.08
N VAL A 217 -20.08 -1.45 15.11
CA VAL A 217 -18.64 -1.70 15.28
C VAL A 217 -18.02 -2.47 14.11
N ASP A 218 -18.73 -3.46 13.55
CA ASP A 218 -18.21 -4.26 12.45
C ASP A 218 -18.17 -3.50 11.12
N ILE A 219 -19.14 -2.59 10.90
CA ILE A 219 -19.10 -1.65 9.78
C ILE A 219 -17.91 -0.72 9.92
N LEU A 220 -17.63 -0.23 11.12
CA LEU A 220 -16.50 0.65 11.37
C LEU A 220 -15.15 -0.05 11.11
N ARG A 221 -15.00 -1.31 11.56
CA ARG A 221 -13.81 -2.13 11.29
C ARG A 221 -13.63 -2.41 9.80
N LEU A 222 -14.72 -2.72 9.10
CA LEU A 222 -14.71 -2.89 7.64
C LEU A 222 -14.32 -1.61 6.92
N PHE A 223 -14.91 -0.48 7.31
CA PHE A 223 -14.60 0.84 6.74
C PHE A 223 -13.10 1.14 6.83
N TRP A 224 -12.50 1.01 8.00
CA TRP A 224 -11.08 1.32 8.19
C TRP A 224 -10.15 0.34 7.47
N SER A 225 -10.51 -0.93 7.40
CA SER A 225 -9.75 -1.94 6.65
C SER A 225 -9.80 -1.66 5.13
N CYS A 226 -10.99 -1.36 4.60
CA CYS A 226 -11.15 -0.88 3.22
C CYS A 226 -10.32 0.37 2.95
N PHE A 227 -10.39 1.37 3.84
CA PHE A 227 -9.66 2.63 3.70
C PHE A 227 -8.15 2.43 3.61
N ILE A 228 -7.56 1.61 4.50
CA ILE A 228 -6.11 1.33 4.47
C ILE A 228 -5.72 0.68 3.16
N ILE A 229 -6.40 -0.42 2.78
CA ILE A 229 -6.03 -1.21 1.59
C ILE A 229 -6.22 -0.38 0.32
N GLU A 230 -7.34 0.34 0.21
CA GLU A 230 -7.62 1.21 -0.95
C GLU A 230 -6.54 2.29 -1.10
N CYS A 231 -6.23 3.02 -0.03
CA CYS A 231 -5.27 4.11 -0.09
C CYS A 231 -3.84 3.62 -0.37
N ASP A 232 -3.45 2.42 0.09
CA ASP A 232 -2.17 1.81 -0.27
C ASP A 232 -2.04 1.50 -1.76
N ARG A 233 -3.16 1.19 -2.44
CA ARG A 233 -3.17 0.97 -3.91
C ARG A 233 -3.18 2.31 -4.66
N LEU A 234 -4.00 3.25 -4.20
CA LEU A 234 -4.13 4.59 -4.80
C LEU A 234 -2.85 5.44 -4.71
N ALA A 235 -1.96 5.17 -3.76
CA ALA A 235 -0.70 5.90 -3.61
C ALA A 235 0.35 5.55 -4.69
N GLU A 236 0.17 4.43 -5.40
CA GLU A 236 1.10 4.00 -6.48
C GLU A 236 0.39 3.83 -7.83
N LEU A 237 -0.92 3.56 -7.83
CA LEU A 237 -1.73 3.36 -9.04
C LEU A 237 -2.80 4.45 -9.16
N GLU A 238 -2.93 5.00 -10.36
CA GLU A 238 -3.99 5.93 -10.72
C GLU A 238 -5.32 5.18 -10.93
N LEU A 239 -5.93 4.74 -9.83
CA LEU A 239 -7.20 4.01 -9.85
C LEU A 239 -8.37 4.90 -9.43
N PRO A 240 -9.61 4.57 -9.87
CA PRO A 240 -10.81 5.20 -9.36
C PRO A 240 -10.91 5.05 -7.84
N ARG A 241 -11.36 6.13 -7.19
CA ARG A 241 -11.53 6.17 -5.73
C ARG A 241 -12.96 5.93 -5.36
N SER A 242 -13.15 5.31 -4.21
CA SER A 242 -14.44 5.25 -3.56
C SER A 242 -14.85 6.58 -2.92
N SER A 243 -16.15 6.75 -2.67
CA SER A 243 -16.68 7.88 -1.91
C SER A 243 -16.51 7.72 -0.40
N LEU A 244 -16.02 6.58 0.11
CA LEU A 244 -15.81 6.38 1.55
C LEU A 244 -14.78 7.35 2.14
N GLN A 245 -13.85 7.81 1.32
CA GLN A 245 -12.85 8.80 1.71
C GLN A 245 -13.47 10.09 2.29
N GLN A 246 -14.68 10.47 1.84
CA GLN A 246 -15.42 11.64 2.34
C GLN A 246 -15.89 11.47 3.80
N LEU A 247 -16.03 10.23 4.28
CA LEU A 247 -16.50 9.92 5.62
C LEU A 247 -15.35 9.74 6.63
N THR A 248 -14.10 9.80 6.17
CA THR A 248 -12.91 9.51 7.00
C THR A 248 -12.74 10.49 8.16
N ASP A 249 -13.10 11.76 7.97
CA ASP A 249 -13.01 12.78 9.01
C ASP A 249 -14.07 12.59 10.11
N ASP A 250 -15.22 12.03 9.76
CA ASP A 250 -16.35 11.79 10.67
C ASP A 250 -16.30 10.41 11.34
N ALA A 251 -15.46 9.50 10.83
CA ALA A 251 -15.35 8.14 11.33
C ALA A 251 -14.57 8.10 12.65
N SER A 252 -15.17 7.46 13.66
CA SER A 252 -14.51 7.18 14.93
C SER A 252 -13.44 6.10 14.76
N LEU A 253 -12.44 6.07 15.65
CA LEU A 253 -11.47 4.96 15.65
C LEU A 253 -12.15 3.65 16.11
N PRO A 254 -11.85 2.51 15.46
CA PRO A 254 -12.50 1.24 15.77
C PRO A 254 -11.96 0.65 17.07
N ARG A 255 -12.80 -0.11 17.78
CA ARG A 255 -12.38 -0.96 18.90
C ARG A 255 -12.47 -2.42 18.48
N CYS A 256 -11.44 -3.20 18.76
CA CYS A 256 -11.40 -4.64 18.47
C CYS A 256 -11.24 -5.42 19.78
N GLY A 257 -12.34 -5.96 20.31
CA GLY A 257 -12.32 -6.67 21.59
C GLY A 257 -11.52 -7.98 21.59
N ASN A 258 -11.22 -8.50 20.39
CA ASN A 258 -10.56 -9.80 20.20
C ASN A 258 -9.06 -9.67 19.90
N LEU A 259 -8.51 -8.45 19.88
CA LEU A 259 -7.08 -8.21 19.68
C LEU A 259 -6.41 -7.93 21.03
N ASP A 260 -5.17 -8.39 21.17
CA ASP A 260 -4.32 -7.94 22.26
C ASP A 260 -3.95 -6.44 22.09
N ASP A 261 -3.40 -5.87 23.17
CA ASP A 261 -3.05 -4.45 23.22
C ASP A 261 -2.05 -4.04 22.12
N LEU A 262 -1.12 -4.93 21.76
CA LEU A 262 -0.11 -4.69 20.73
C LEU A 262 -0.75 -4.58 19.35
N HIS A 263 -1.55 -5.57 18.96
CA HIS A 263 -2.19 -5.64 17.65
C HIS A 263 -3.23 -4.53 17.49
N MET A 264 -4.00 -4.24 18.55
CA MET A 264 -4.93 -3.10 18.55
C MET A 264 -4.18 -1.78 18.38
N THR A 265 -3.11 -1.56 19.15
CA THR A 265 -2.28 -0.35 19.02
C THR A 265 -1.71 -0.21 17.63
N ALA A 266 -1.15 -1.28 17.06
CA ALA A 266 -0.58 -1.27 15.72
C ALA A 266 -1.63 -0.99 14.65
N TYR A 267 -2.84 -1.53 14.77
CA TYR A 267 -3.94 -1.26 13.85
C TYR A 267 -4.36 0.23 13.87
N LEU A 268 -4.52 0.82 15.06
CA LEU A 268 -4.83 2.25 15.19
C LEU A 268 -3.69 3.16 14.70
N ALA A 269 -2.45 2.77 14.98
CA ALA A 269 -1.27 3.47 14.50
C ALA A 269 -1.18 3.43 12.96
N GLU A 270 -1.55 2.32 12.32
CA GLU A 270 -1.63 2.22 10.86
C GLU A 270 -2.76 3.06 10.25
N ILE A 271 -3.94 3.12 10.88
CA ILE A 271 -5.02 4.01 10.45
C ILE A 271 -4.55 5.47 10.49
N SER A 272 -3.98 5.89 11.61
CA SER A 272 -3.56 7.28 11.82
C SER A 272 -2.41 7.69 10.90
N ILE A 273 -1.38 6.85 10.70
CA ILE A 273 -0.30 7.17 9.77
C ILE A 273 -0.78 7.18 8.32
N ARG A 274 -1.78 6.37 7.96
CA ARG A 274 -2.39 6.41 6.63
C ARG A 274 -3.07 7.75 6.38
N ARG A 275 -3.82 8.25 7.34
CA ARG A 275 -4.43 9.58 7.28
C ARG A 275 -3.38 10.67 7.09
N LEU A 276 -2.28 10.60 7.86
CA LEU A 276 -1.16 11.54 7.71
C LEU A 276 -0.49 11.42 6.34
N LEU A 277 -0.25 10.21 5.83
CA LEU A 277 0.28 10.00 4.47
C LEU A 277 -0.62 10.62 3.40
N ASN A 278 -1.94 10.43 3.49
CA ASN A 278 -2.86 11.06 2.55
C ASN A 278 -2.81 12.60 2.64
N ARG A 279 -2.70 13.15 3.85
CA ARG A 279 -2.50 14.60 4.05
C ARG A 279 -1.19 15.07 3.41
N ILE A 280 -0.08 14.36 3.61
CA ILE A 280 1.21 14.66 2.97
C ILE A 280 1.06 14.68 1.44
N HIS A 281 0.39 13.68 0.85
CA HIS A 281 0.10 13.67 -0.58
C HIS A 281 -0.71 14.89 -1.04
N ASN A 282 -1.71 15.29 -0.25
CA ASN A 282 -2.58 16.42 -0.57
C ASN A 282 -1.84 17.77 -0.51
N SER A 283 -1.15 18.01 0.60
CA SER A 283 -0.52 19.30 0.89
C SER A 283 0.75 19.57 0.08
N LEU A 284 1.52 18.53 -0.24
CA LEU A 284 2.84 18.69 -0.90
C LEU A 284 2.84 18.32 -2.38
N TYR A 285 1.86 17.53 -2.84
CA TYR A 285 1.84 17.00 -4.20
C TYR A 285 0.48 17.23 -4.90
N PRO A 286 -0.05 18.47 -4.89
CA PRO A 286 -1.30 18.77 -5.56
C PRO A 286 -1.14 18.63 -7.08
N ARG A 287 -2.26 18.30 -7.72
CA ARG A 287 -2.34 18.24 -9.19
C ARG A 287 -2.06 19.63 -9.76
N THR A 288 -1.06 19.76 -10.62
CA THR A 288 -0.86 20.97 -11.43
C THR A 288 -1.79 20.94 -12.65
N PRO A 289 -2.81 21.81 -12.75
CA PRO A 289 -3.80 21.78 -13.82
C PRO A 289 -3.24 22.08 -15.22
N ASN A 290 -2.00 22.55 -15.33
CA ASN A 290 -1.38 22.95 -16.60
C ASN A 290 -0.79 21.79 -17.43
N SER A 291 -0.77 20.55 -16.94
CA SER A 291 -0.13 19.43 -17.66
C SER A 291 -0.87 18.96 -18.93
N LEU A 292 -2.16 19.29 -19.09
CA LEU A 292 -2.93 18.90 -20.27
C LEU A 292 -2.57 19.71 -21.53
N ASN A 293 -2.08 20.94 -21.37
CA ASN A 293 -1.72 21.79 -22.51
C ASN A 293 -0.29 21.55 -23.03
N THR A 294 0.57 20.88 -22.24
CA THR A 294 1.95 20.58 -22.64
C THR A 294 2.06 19.24 -23.38
N SER A 295 1.05 18.36 -23.30
CA SER A 295 1.04 17.06 -23.98
C SER A 295 0.82 17.14 -25.50
N LEU A 296 0.53 18.32 -26.06
CA LEU A 296 0.30 18.52 -27.50
C LEU A 296 1.48 19.19 -28.23
N SER A 297 2.56 19.51 -27.53
CA SER A 297 3.77 20.10 -28.13
C SER A 297 4.94 19.13 -28.08
N SER A 298 4.95 18.18 -29.01
CA SER A 298 6.02 17.21 -29.24
C SER A 298 7.32 17.81 -29.82
N THR A 299 7.64 19.07 -29.52
CA THR A 299 8.83 19.76 -30.09
C THR A 299 9.58 20.70 -29.14
N SER A 300 9.28 20.73 -27.84
CA SER A 300 10.07 21.54 -26.89
C SER A 300 10.81 20.68 -25.88
N LEU A 301 12.14 20.63 -26.02
CA LEU A 301 13.14 20.13 -25.06
C LEU A 301 13.22 21.02 -23.80
N MET A 302 12.09 21.50 -23.27
CA MET A 302 12.09 22.21 -21.99
C MET A 302 11.68 21.22 -20.91
N THR A 303 12.64 20.89 -20.05
CA THR A 303 12.41 20.15 -18.81
C THR A 303 11.34 20.88 -18.01
N PRO A 304 10.23 20.23 -17.61
CA PRO A 304 9.38 20.78 -16.58
C PRO A 304 10.25 21.00 -15.34
N GLU A 305 10.42 22.25 -14.92
CA GLU A 305 11.08 22.58 -13.65
C GLU A 305 10.26 21.93 -12.53
N GLU A 306 10.85 20.96 -11.83
CA GLU A 306 10.19 20.23 -10.75
C GLU A 306 10.42 20.96 -9.43
N PHE A 307 9.34 21.48 -8.83
CA PHE A 307 9.38 22.24 -7.58
C PHE A 307 10.28 23.48 -7.69
N SER A 308 9.71 24.60 -8.13
CA SER A 308 10.47 25.86 -8.20
C SER A 308 10.92 26.33 -6.80
N ILE A 309 11.86 27.29 -6.76
CA ILE A 309 12.32 27.86 -5.47
C ILE A 309 11.18 28.53 -4.69
N ASP A 310 10.23 29.16 -5.40
CA ASP A 310 9.07 29.82 -4.80
C ASP A 310 8.09 28.78 -4.24
N GLU A 311 7.86 27.69 -4.98
CA GLU A 311 7.06 26.56 -4.52
C GLU A 311 7.68 25.93 -3.26
N LEU A 312 8.99 25.66 -3.25
CA LEU A 312 9.69 25.15 -2.06
C LEU A 312 9.55 26.07 -0.87
N THR A 313 9.69 27.38 -1.07
CA THR A 313 9.56 28.37 0.01
C THR A 313 8.14 28.34 0.58
N SER A 314 7.11 28.18 -0.26
CA SER A 314 5.72 28.09 0.18
C SER A 314 5.40 26.81 0.97
N ILE A 315 6.01 25.67 0.62
CA ILE A 315 5.74 24.38 1.28
C ILE A 315 6.69 24.09 2.45
N THR A 316 7.72 24.91 2.70
CA THR A 316 8.73 24.62 3.72
C THR A 316 8.12 24.55 5.12
N SER A 317 7.28 25.51 5.49
CA SER A 317 6.57 25.50 6.79
C SER A 317 5.59 24.33 6.88
N VAL A 318 4.94 23.99 5.77
CA VAL A 318 4.04 22.81 5.68
C VAL A 318 4.82 21.53 5.92
N CYS A 319 6.02 21.38 5.36
CA CYS A 319 6.87 20.21 5.58
C CYS A 319 7.30 20.08 7.05
N GLU A 320 7.65 21.19 7.70
CA GLU A 320 8.04 21.21 9.12
C GLU A 320 6.85 20.84 10.02
N GLU A 321 5.67 21.35 9.72
CA GLU A 321 4.44 21.00 10.44
C GLU A 321 4.05 19.53 10.23
N LEU A 322 4.14 19.00 9.01
CA LEU A 322 3.88 17.59 8.73
C LEU A 322 4.90 16.66 9.41
N HIS A 323 6.16 17.07 9.52
CA HIS A 323 7.17 16.32 10.29
C HIS A 323 6.87 16.36 11.80
N SER A 324 6.48 17.51 12.33
CA SER A 324 6.02 17.62 13.72
C SER A 324 4.83 16.68 14.00
N GLN A 325 3.85 16.61 13.11
CA GLN A 325 2.73 15.67 13.20
C GLN A 325 3.19 14.21 13.13
N LEU A 326 4.22 13.90 12.34
CA LEU A 326 4.81 12.56 12.26
C LEU A 326 5.51 12.17 13.57
N ASP A 327 6.24 13.09 14.19
CA ASP A 327 6.89 12.84 15.49
C ASP A 327 5.86 12.71 16.61
N LEU A 328 4.79 13.52 16.59
CA LEU A 328 3.66 13.40 17.51
C LEU A 328 2.95 12.06 17.34
N TRP A 329 2.76 11.60 16.10
CA TRP A 329 2.20 10.27 15.82
C TRP A 329 3.07 9.17 16.45
N HIS A 330 4.38 9.24 16.28
CA HIS A 330 5.31 8.26 16.87
C HIS A 330 5.30 8.30 18.41
N ALA A 331 5.31 9.51 18.99
CA ALA A 331 5.25 9.71 20.43
C ALA A 331 3.91 9.23 21.04
N ALA A 332 2.81 9.33 20.30
CA ALA A 332 1.49 8.89 20.74
C ALA A 332 1.35 7.36 20.84
N ILE A 333 2.22 6.59 20.18
CA ILE A 333 2.27 5.13 20.36
C ILE A 333 2.79 4.83 21.77
N PRO A 334 2.12 3.98 22.57
CA PRO A 334 2.60 3.55 23.88
C PRO A 334 4.04 3.04 23.84
N GLU A 335 4.85 3.40 24.84
CA GLU A 335 6.31 3.13 24.85
C GLU A 335 6.67 1.67 24.58
N GLN A 336 5.92 0.74 25.19
CA GLN A 336 6.09 -0.71 25.02
C GLN A 336 5.86 -1.23 23.57
N PHE A 337 5.15 -0.48 22.73
CA PHE A 337 4.83 -0.83 21.34
C PHE A 337 5.41 0.17 20.33
N ARG A 338 6.10 1.21 20.80
CA ARG A 338 6.66 2.27 19.97
C ARG A 338 7.90 1.75 19.25
N PRO A 339 7.95 1.79 17.91
CA PRO A 339 9.10 1.29 17.18
C PRO A 339 10.34 2.16 17.45
N PRO A 340 11.51 1.59 17.78
CA PRO A 340 12.76 2.36 17.83
C PRO A 340 13.12 2.86 16.42
N LEU A 341 13.55 4.12 16.32
CA LEU A 341 13.92 4.77 15.04
C LEU A 341 15.42 4.63 14.73
N ASN A 342 16.06 3.58 15.24
CA ASN A 342 17.44 3.24 14.92
C ASN A 342 17.48 1.93 14.12
N LEU A 343 18.67 1.45 13.82
CA LEU A 343 18.89 0.21 13.07
C LEU A 343 18.73 -1.06 13.91
N GLU A 344 18.17 -0.99 15.12
CA GLU A 344 17.91 -2.18 15.94
C GLU A 344 16.98 -3.16 15.24
N GLU A 345 17.23 -4.45 15.45
CA GLU A 345 16.37 -5.51 14.95
C GLU A 345 15.06 -5.56 15.76
N ILE A 346 13.95 -5.76 15.06
CA ILE A 346 12.62 -5.83 15.65
C ILE A 346 12.03 -7.20 15.34
N ASP A 347 11.72 -7.97 16.38
CA ASP A 347 11.19 -9.33 16.23
C ASP A 347 9.73 -9.34 15.79
N ASN A 348 8.95 -8.33 16.18
CA ASN A 348 7.55 -8.22 15.82
C ASN A 348 7.34 -7.49 14.48
N ASP A 349 6.66 -8.14 13.55
CA ASP A 349 6.43 -7.60 12.20
C ASP A 349 5.49 -6.39 12.20
N ARG A 350 4.52 -6.31 13.12
CA ARG A 350 3.59 -5.18 13.23
C ARG A 350 4.33 -3.91 13.66
N ILE A 351 5.20 -4.02 14.66
CA ILE A 351 6.06 -2.91 15.08
C ILE A 351 7.03 -2.51 13.94
N SER A 352 7.59 -3.50 13.23
CA SER A 352 8.44 -3.25 12.06
C SER A 352 7.72 -2.47 10.97
N ILE A 353 6.45 -2.79 10.70
CA ILE A 353 5.61 -2.06 9.73
C ILE A 353 5.43 -0.60 10.16
N LEU A 354 5.17 -0.31 11.44
CA LEU A 354 5.05 1.06 11.92
C LEU A 354 6.33 1.87 11.68
N ARG A 355 7.50 1.27 11.90
CA ARG A 355 8.80 1.89 11.58
C ARG A 355 8.96 2.17 10.08
N ILE A 356 8.60 1.21 9.24
CA ILE A 356 8.62 1.38 7.78
C ILE A 356 7.71 2.54 7.36
N ARG A 357 6.50 2.64 7.94
CA ARG A 357 5.57 3.75 7.66
C ARG A 357 6.10 5.11 8.12
N TYR A 358 6.79 5.16 9.26
CA TYR A 358 7.45 6.39 9.73
C TYR A 358 8.43 6.92 8.68
N TYR A 359 9.37 6.07 8.23
CA TYR A 359 10.37 6.49 7.23
C TYR A 359 9.77 6.73 5.86
N ALA A 360 8.72 5.99 5.49
CA ALA A 360 7.95 6.26 4.28
C ALA A 360 7.39 7.69 4.28
N ALA A 361 6.71 8.08 5.36
CA ALA A 361 6.18 9.43 5.52
C ALA A 361 7.30 10.47 5.51
N LYS A 362 8.37 10.25 6.29
CA LYS A 362 9.48 11.19 6.44
C LYS A 362 10.19 11.47 5.11
N HIS A 363 10.50 10.45 4.33
CA HIS A 363 11.15 10.66 3.04
C HIS A 363 10.19 11.28 2.01
N ILE A 364 8.87 11.05 2.10
CA ILE A 364 7.89 11.71 1.22
C ILE A 364 7.79 13.20 1.57
N ILE A 365 7.80 13.59 2.86
CA ILE A 365 7.75 14.99 3.28
C ILE A 365 8.89 15.81 2.67
N TYR A 366 10.12 15.28 2.69
CA TYR A 366 11.31 16.03 2.27
C TYR A 366 11.78 15.77 0.84
N ARG A 367 11.12 14.87 0.11
CA ARG A 367 11.45 14.59 -1.30
C ARG A 367 11.40 15.82 -2.23
N PRO A 368 10.52 16.82 -2.07
CA PRO A 368 10.52 18.00 -2.96
C PRO A 368 11.87 18.71 -3.01
N PHE A 369 12.61 18.75 -1.89
CA PHE A 369 13.93 19.37 -1.82
C PHE A 369 14.98 18.62 -2.63
N VAL A 370 14.96 17.28 -2.61
CA VAL A 370 15.84 16.46 -3.47
C VAL A 370 15.50 16.68 -4.94
N LEU A 371 14.22 16.68 -5.30
CA LEU A 371 13.79 16.87 -6.68
C LEU A 371 14.17 18.25 -7.21
N HIS A 372 14.01 19.31 -6.43
CA HIS A 372 14.48 20.65 -6.79
C HIS A 372 15.99 20.66 -7.09
N VAL A 373 16.82 20.18 -6.16
CA VAL A 373 18.28 20.17 -6.30
C VAL A 373 18.75 19.34 -7.50
N THR A 374 18.09 18.21 -7.75
CA THR A 374 18.50 17.28 -8.83
C THR A 374 17.98 17.69 -10.21
N THR A 375 17.01 18.60 -10.29
CA THR A 375 16.41 19.06 -11.56
C THR A 375 16.83 20.47 -11.95
N HIS A 376 17.24 21.31 -11.00
CA HIS A 376 17.67 22.68 -11.26
C HIS A 376 19.19 22.80 -11.20
N THR A 377 19.82 23.11 -12.34
CA THR A 377 21.23 23.49 -12.43
C THR A 377 21.43 24.96 -12.08
N SER A 378 21.08 25.35 -10.85
CA SER A 378 21.37 26.71 -10.35
C SER A 378 22.71 26.73 -9.58
N SER A 379 23.50 27.80 -9.79
CA SER A 379 24.81 27.97 -9.16
C SER A 379 24.77 28.36 -7.68
N GLN A 380 23.59 28.63 -7.12
CA GLN A 380 23.42 28.96 -5.70
C GLN A 380 22.18 28.27 -5.11
N ILE A 381 22.35 27.02 -4.67
CA ILE A 381 21.36 26.32 -3.83
C ILE A 381 21.63 26.69 -2.37
N SER A 382 20.58 27.14 -1.66
CA SER A 382 20.69 27.47 -0.24
C SER A 382 21.05 26.25 0.61
N SER A 383 21.89 26.44 1.62
CA SER A 383 22.26 25.38 2.58
C SER A 383 21.04 24.75 3.25
N ALA A 384 19.98 25.52 3.47
CA ALA A 384 18.74 25.01 4.09
C ALA A 384 18.01 23.98 3.21
N ILE A 385 18.08 24.13 1.88
CA ILE A 385 17.49 23.18 0.93
C ILE A 385 18.31 21.89 0.93
N VAL A 386 19.64 22.01 0.93
CA VAL A 386 20.56 20.86 0.99
C VAL A 386 20.38 20.06 2.27
N GLU A 387 20.21 20.73 3.41
CA GLU A 387 19.95 20.07 4.70
C GLU A 387 18.64 19.26 4.68
N LYS A 388 17.55 19.87 4.19
CA LYS A 388 16.25 19.18 4.05
C LYS A 388 16.31 18.02 3.06
N ALA A 389 17.06 18.16 1.96
CA ALA A 389 17.34 17.06 1.04
C ALA A 389 18.12 15.93 1.73
N GLY A 390 19.07 16.25 2.61
CA GLY A 390 19.79 15.29 3.45
C GLY A 390 18.85 14.43 4.32
N ILE A 391 17.84 15.04 4.95
CA ILE A 391 16.82 14.32 5.73
C ILE A 391 16.07 13.30 4.86
N CYS A 392 15.71 13.68 3.62
CA CYS A 392 15.07 12.76 2.69
C CYS A 392 15.98 11.58 2.33
N ILE A 393 17.26 11.83 2.05
CA ILE A 393 18.25 10.83 1.64
C ILE A 393 18.49 9.81 2.75
N GLU A 394 18.68 10.29 3.97
CA GLU A 394 18.83 9.43 5.16
C GLU A 394 17.58 8.58 5.37
N SER A 395 16.40 9.19 5.29
CA SER A 395 15.11 8.49 5.46
C SER A 395 14.86 7.44 4.38
N CYS A 396 15.24 7.70 3.12
CA CYS A 396 15.18 6.70 2.04
C CYS A 396 16.11 5.51 2.32
N SER A 397 17.32 5.77 2.84
CA SER A 397 18.27 4.71 3.19
C SER A 397 17.74 3.83 4.31
N LEU A 398 17.25 4.44 5.40
CA LEU A 398 16.64 3.74 6.53
C LEU A 398 15.39 2.95 6.11
N TYR A 399 14.55 3.52 5.24
CA TYR A 399 13.42 2.81 4.65
C TYR A 399 13.84 1.49 3.99
N LEU A 400 14.89 1.49 3.15
CA LEU A 400 15.38 0.27 2.48
C LEU A 400 15.89 -0.79 3.45
N TYR A 401 16.58 -0.39 4.53
CA TYR A 401 17.02 -1.33 5.56
C TYR A 401 15.84 -1.95 6.32
N HIS A 402 14.84 -1.13 6.66
CA HIS A 402 13.71 -1.59 7.46
C HIS A 402 12.73 -2.46 6.68
N THR A 403 12.61 -2.30 5.36
CA THR A 403 11.76 -3.16 4.53
C THR A 403 12.34 -4.56 4.29
N SER A 404 13.65 -4.75 4.47
CA SER A 404 14.34 -6.03 4.17
C SER A 404 13.70 -7.25 4.82
N LYS A 405 13.38 -7.19 6.13
CA LYS A 405 12.77 -8.33 6.84
C LYS A 405 11.39 -8.67 6.26
N ILE A 406 10.55 -7.66 6.07
CA ILE A 406 9.16 -7.84 5.62
C ILE A 406 9.10 -8.34 4.16
N LEU A 407 10.00 -7.85 3.29
CA LEU A 407 10.06 -8.27 1.89
C LEU A 407 10.60 -9.69 1.70
N ARG A 408 11.12 -10.35 2.75
CA ARG A 408 11.55 -11.76 2.69
C ARG A 408 10.39 -12.76 2.72
N ALA A 409 9.18 -12.35 3.09
CA ALA A 409 8.02 -13.24 3.14
C ALA A 409 6.81 -12.62 2.43
N PRO A 410 5.85 -13.44 1.96
CA PRO A 410 4.58 -12.93 1.44
C PRO A 410 3.83 -12.16 2.52
N SER A 411 3.41 -10.96 2.17
CA SER A 411 2.56 -10.13 3.01
C SER A 411 1.66 -9.28 2.12
N GLN A 412 0.62 -8.73 2.71
CA GLN A 412 -0.22 -7.73 2.06
C GLN A 412 0.52 -6.44 1.63
N TYR A 413 1.71 -6.20 2.18
CA TYR A 413 2.52 -5.00 1.91
C TYR A 413 3.57 -5.24 0.83
N THR A 414 3.85 -6.49 0.46
CA THR A 414 4.97 -6.88 -0.41
C THR A 414 5.03 -6.04 -1.68
N TRP A 415 3.90 -5.90 -2.38
CA TRP A 415 3.83 -5.10 -3.61
C TRP A 415 4.07 -3.60 -3.35
N THR A 416 3.43 -3.01 -2.34
CA THR A 416 3.58 -1.58 -2.03
C THR A 416 5.02 -1.27 -1.63
N PHE A 417 5.60 -2.08 -0.75
CA PHE A 417 6.97 -1.87 -0.29
C PHE A 417 8.00 -2.11 -1.40
N ALA A 418 7.73 -3.01 -2.35
CA ALA A 418 8.59 -3.18 -3.52
C ALA A 418 8.62 -1.92 -4.40
N LEU A 419 7.45 -1.35 -4.72
CA LEU A 419 7.39 -0.11 -5.52
C LEU A 419 7.97 1.08 -4.78
N SER A 420 7.60 1.29 -3.51
CA SER A 420 8.16 2.37 -2.72
C SER A 420 9.69 2.22 -2.53
N SER A 421 10.23 0.99 -2.50
CA SER A 421 11.68 0.75 -2.52
C SER A 421 12.33 1.16 -3.85
N LEU A 422 11.67 0.94 -4.99
CA LEU A 422 12.10 1.49 -6.28
C LEU A 422 12.13 3.03 -6.23
N GLY A 423 11.07 3.65 -5.71
CA GLY A 423 11.03 5.10 -5.53
C GLY A 423 12.19 5.62 -4.66
N ALA A 424 12.46 4.98 -3.53
CA ALA A 424 13.59 5.32 -2.66
C ALA A 424 14.94 5.19 -3.39
N VAL A 425 15.17 4.10 -4.13
CA VAL A 425 16.40 3.90 -4.92
C VAL A 425 16.55 4.95 -6.02
N ILE A 426 15.48 5.37 -6.68
CA ILE A 426 15.52 6.45 -7.67
C ILE A 426 15.98 7.75 -7.00
N ILE A 427 15.37 8.13 -5.87
CA ILE A 427 15.75 9.34 -5.11
C ILE A 427 17.20 9.30 -4.66
N LEU A 428 17.67 8.17 -4.12
CA LEU A 428 19.06 7.98 -3.73
C LEU A 428 20.01 8.06 -4.93
N THR A 429 19.64 7.48 -6.06
CA THR A 429 20.47 7.52 -7.27
C THR A 429 20.56 8.93 -7.86
N LEU A 430 19.45 9.66 -7.92
CA LEU A 430 19.45 11.06 -8.36
C LEU A 430 20.30 11.95 -7.43
N SER A 431 20.17 11.76 -6.12
CA SER A 431 20.98 12.47 -5.13
C SER A 431 22.47 12.17 -5.28
N TRP A 432 22.84 10.92 -5.57
CA TRP A 432 24.22 10.51 -5.80
C TRP A 432 24.80 11.09 -7.10
N LEU A 433 23.96 11.31 -8.12
CA LEU A 433 24.34 11.94 -9.38
C LEU A 433 24.52 13.47 -9.27
N SER A 434 23.90 14.11 -8.27
CA SER A 434 24.08 15.55 -7.98
C SER A 434 25.38 15.78 -7.19
N SER A 435 26.13 16.81 -7.58
CA SER A 435 27.40 17.13 -6.90
C SER A 435 27.20 17.66 -5.48
N GLU A 436 26.06 18.31 -5.25
CA GLU A 436 25.65 18.97 -4.02
C GLU A 436 25.20 17.96 -2.97
N LEU A 437 24.51 16.89 -3.39
CA LEU A 437 23.91 15.90 -2.49
C LEU A 437 24.75 14.63 -2.31
N ARG A 438 25.71 14.37 -3.20
CA ARG A 438 26.50 13.13 -3.22
C ARG A 438 27.17 12.79 -1.88
N HIS A 439 27.56 13.79 -1.10
CA HIS A 439 28.24 13.59 0.18
C HIS A 439 27.37 12.89 1.24
N PHE A 440 26.03 12.93 1.12
CA PHE A 440 25.12 12.18 1.99
C PHE A 440 25.05 10.68 1.66
N ILE A 441 25.60 10.25 0.52
CA ILE A 441 25.49 8.87 0.02
C ILE A 441 26.90 8.31 -0.22
N PRO A 442 27.56 7.79 0.84
CA PRO A 442 28.90 7.25 0.71
C PRO A 442 28.94 5.98 -0.15
N ASP A 443 27.91 5.13 -0.07
CA ASP A 443 27.83 3.86 -0.80
C ASP A 443 26.44 3.61 -1.41
N ILE A 444 26.23 4.15 -2.61
CA ILE A 444 25.01 3.91 -3.40
C ILE A 444 24.90 2.45 -3.87
N GLU A 445 26.02 1.75 -4.06
CA GLU A 445 26.02 0.40 -4.62
C GLU A 445 25.49 -0.63 -3.61
N SER A 446 25.85 -0.47 -2.33
CA SER A 446 25.28 -1.28 -1.25
C SER A 446 23.76 -1.06 -1.14
N LEU A 447 23.28 0.18 -1.18
CA LEU A 447 21.84 0.48 -1.09
C LEU A 447 21.06 -0.08 -2.29
N GLN A 448 21.57 0.06 -3.50
CA GLN A 448 20.97 -0.54 -4.70
C GLN A 448 20.98 -2.07 -4.65
N SER A 449 22.06 -2.68 -4.15
CA SER A 449 22.16 -4.13 -4.01
C SER A 449 21.21 -4.66 -2.95
N LEU A 450 21.07 -3.98 -1.81
CA LEU A 450 20.10 -4.29 -0.78
C LEU A 450 18.66 -4.34 -1.33
N ALA A 451 18.26 -3.33 -2.11
CA ALA A 451 16.94 -3.30 -2.74
C ALA A 451 16.74 -4.44 -3.75
N ILE A 452 17.78 -4.76 -4.55
CA ILE A 452 17.75 -5.87 -5.50
C ILE A 452 17.62 -7.22 -4.78
N ASP A 453 18.38 -7.42 -3.70
CA ASP A 453 18.39 -8.66 -2.94
C ASP A 453 17.07 -8.88 -2.18
N ASN A 454 16.49 -7.80 -1.64
CA ASN A 454 15.15 -7.83 -1.05
C ASN A 454 14.08 -8.27 -2.06
N LEU A 455 14.26 -7.94 -3.34
CA LEU A 455 13.30 -8.22 -4.41
C LEU A 455 13.61 -9.46 -5.26
N SER A 456 14.79 -10.07 -5.11
CA SER A 456 15.27 -11.09 -6.03
C SER A 456 14.44 -12.38 -6.05
N GLN A 457 13.75 -12.68 -4.95
CA GLN A 457 12.88 -13.85 -4.83
C GLN A 457 11.49 -13.65 -5.46
N TRP A 458 11.13 -12.42 -5.81
CA TRP A 458 9.79 -12.07 -6.32
C TRP A 458 9.80 -11.99 -7.85
N ASN A 459 9.72 -13.15 -8.51
CA ASN A 459 9.59 -13.21 -9.96
C ASN A 459 8.11 -13.30 -10.39
N VAL A 460 7.28 -12.38 -9.87
CA VAL A 460 5.82 -12.36 -10.07
C VAL A 460 5.33 -10.93 -10.27
N SER A 461 4.27 -10.77 -11.06
CA SER A 461 3.61 -9.48 -11.31
C SER A 461 4.60 -8.40 -11.77
N SER A 462 4.31 -7.12 -11.55
CA SER A 462 5.23 -6.04 -11.90
C SER A 462 6.49 -5.99 -11.05
N ILE A 463 6.64 -6.79 -9.98
CA ILE A 463 7.87 -6.83 -9.18
C ILE A 463 9.04 -7.37 -10.01
N SER A 464 8.82 -8.29 -10.96
CA SER A 464 9.89 -8.74 -11.86
C SER A 464 10.44 -7.59 -12.72
N ASP A 465 9.56 -6.70 -13.16
CA ASP A 465 9.94 -5.52 -13.94
C ASP A 465 10.62 -4.46 -13.06
N VAL A 466 10.14 -4.26 -11.83
CA VAL A 466 10.83 -3.43 -10.82
C VAL A 466 12.25 -3.93 -10.59
N LEU A 467 12.45 -5.23 -10.44
CA LEU A 467 13.76 -5.84 -10.28
C LEU A 467 14.66 -5.62 -11.50
N ALA A 468 14.10 -5.69 -12.71
CA ALA A 468 14.83 -5.39 -13.95
C ALA A 468 15.28 -3.93 -14.01
N ILE A 469 14.38 -2.99 -13.65
CA ILE A 469 14.69 -1.56 -13.58
C ILE A 469 15.79 -1.29 -12.54
N LEU A 470 15.68 -1.84 -11.33
CA LEU A 470 16.71 -1.68 -10.29
C LEU A 470 18.08 -2.21 -10.73
N LYS A 471 18.12 -3.36 -11.39
CA LYS A 471 19.36 -3.93 -11.94
C LYS A 471 19.96 -3.01 -13.01
N GLU A 472 19.14 -2.39 -13.85
CA GLU A 472 19.59 -1.44 -14.87
C GLU A 472 20.12 -0.14 -14.25
N ILE A 473 19.42 0.43 -13.26
CA ILE A 473 19.88 1.58 -12.48
C ILE A 473 21.29 1.29 -11.92
N ARG A 474 21.46 0.17 -11.20
CA ARG A 474 22.75 -0.21 -10.61
C ARG A 474 23.85 -0.39 -11.66
N ARG A 475 23.53 -1.03 -12.78
CA ARG A 475 24.48 -1.23 -13.87
C ARG A 475 24.99 0.10 -14.42
N LYS A 476 24.11 1.07 -14.65
CA LYS A 476 24.45 2.40 -15.16
C LYS A 476 25.23 3.22 -14.13
N THR A 477 24.87 3.16 -12.85
CA THR A 477 25.63 3.78 -11.74
C THR A 477 27.07 3.26 -11.69
N ARG A 478 27.27 1.93 -11.78
CA ARG A 478 28.62 1.31 -11.82
C ARG A 478 29.46 1.69 -13.04
N LEU A 479 28.83 1.96 -14.17
CA LEU A 479 29.56 2.43 -15.36
C LEU A 479 30.03 3.87 -15.17
N ARG A 480 29.21 4.72 -14.56
CA ARG A 480 29.53 6.13 -14.26
C ARG A 480 30.55 6.29 -13.14
N THR A 481 30.75 5.32 -12.25
CA THR A 481 31.86 5.38 -11.27
C THR A 481 33.22 5.05 -11.86
N ARG A 482 33.26 4.40 -13.03
CA ARG A 482 34.49 3.93 -13.68
C ARG A 482 35.04 4.89 -14.73
N VAL A 483 34.20 5.81 -15.20
CA VAL A 483 34.53 6.89 -16.15
C VAL A 483 34.54 8.19 -15.36
#